data_AF-A0A183E5T6-F1
#
_entry.id   AF-A0A183E5T6-F1
#
_cell.length_a   1.000
_cell.length_b   1.000
_cell.length_c   1.000
_cell.angle_alpha   90.00
_cell.angle_beta   90.00
_cell.angle_gamma   90.00
#
_symmetry.space_group_name_H-M   'P 1'
#
loop_
_entity.id
_entity.type
_entity.pdbx_description
1 polymer ?
#
loop_
_entity_poly.entity_id
_entity_poly.type
_entity_poly.pdbx_seq_one_letter_code
_entity_poly.pdbx_strand_id
1 'polypeptide(L)' 'MLTVNPKKRITAEQALKVPWICNRERVASVMHRQDTVDCLKKFNARRKLKVFLFEIYCN' A
#
# COMPACT_ATOMS: atom_id res chain seq x y z
N MET A 1 -9.40 7.30 -0.04
CA MET A 1 -8.58 6.68 -1.11
C MET A 1 -9.35 5.58 -1.84
N LEU A 2 -9.95 4.63 -1.12
CA LEU A 2 -10.76 3.54 -1.68
C LEU A 2 -12.26 3.88 -1.79
N THR A 3 -12.62 5.16 -1.95
CA THR A 3 -14.01 5.58 -2.16
C THR A 3 -14.44 5.21 -3.59
N VAL A 4 -15.52 4.44 -3.74
CA VAL A 4 -16.00 3.94 -5.05
C VAL A 4 -16.27 5.10 -6.00
N ASN A 5 -17.11 6.06 -5.58
CA ASN A 5 -17.41 7.24 -6.39
C ASN A 5 -16.15 8.12 -6.54
N PRO A 6 -15.60 8.27 -7.77
CA PRO A 6 -14.35 9.00 -7.99
C PRO A 6 -14.49 10.49 -7.68
N LYS A 7 -15.67 11.08 -7.89
CA LYS A 7 -15.92 12.51 -7.60
C LYS A 7 -15.88 12.82 -6.10
N LYS A 8 -16.03 11.80 -5.24
CA LYS A 8 -15.97 11.92 -3.78
C LYS A 8 -14.66 11.35 -3.20
N ARG A 9 -13.75 10.86 -4.04
CA ARG A 9 -12.50 10.25 -3.61
C ARG A 9 -11.47 11.34 -3.29
N ILE A 10 -10.77 11.20 -2.17
CA ILE A 10 -9.68 12.10 -1.79
C ILE A 10 -8.64 12.21 -2.91
N THR A 11 -8.18 13.44 -3.18
CA THR A 11 -7.11 13.72 -4.13
C THR A 11 -5.72 13.51 -3.51
N ALA A 12 -4.68 13.48 -4.33
CA ALA A 12 -3.30 13.36 -3.85
C ALA A 12 -2.91 14.53 -2.92
N GLU A 13 -3.24 15.77 -3.30
CA GLU A 13 -2.93 16.95 -2.48
C GLU A 13 -3.63 16.93 -1.13
N GLN A 14 -4.91 16.53 -1.11
CA GLN A 14 -5.66 16.36 0.14
C GLN A 14 -5.07 15.24 1.00
N ALA A 15 -4.65 14.13 0.39
CA ALA A 15 -4.04 13.03 1.11
C ALA A 15 -2.75 13.44 1.82
N LEU A 16 -1.90 14.28 1.21
CA LEU A 16 -0.67 14.76 1.87
C LEU A 16 -0.93 15.60 3.13
N LYS A 17 -2.10 16.22 3.25
CA LYS A 17 -2.48 17.10 4.37
C LYS A 17 -3.09 16.34 5.56
N VAL A 18 -3.39 15.05 5.44
CA VAL A 18 -4.00 14.27 6.54
C VAL A 18 -2.99 14.03 7.68
N PRO A 19 -3.43 14.03 8.96
CA PRO A 19 -2.51 13.93 10.11
C PRO A 19 -1.60 12.70 10.13
N TRP A 20 -2.09 11.55 9.66
CA TRP A 20 -1.29 10.32 9.63
C TRP A 20 -0.15 10.36 8.59
N ILE A 21 -0.18 11.32 7.64
CA ILE A 21 0.94 11.62 6.73
C ILE A 21 1.73 12.83 7.23
N CYS A 22 1.09 14.00 7.36
CA CYS A 22 1.79 15.26 7.61
C CYS A 22 2.42 15.34 9.01
N ASN A 23 1.79 14.70 10.01
CA ASN A 23 2.23 14.70 11.41
C ASN A 23 2.55 13.27 11.88
N ARG A 24 3.14 12.45 11.00
CA ARG A 24 3.38 11.02 11.24
C ARG A 24 4.11 10.71 12.55
N GLU A 25 5.03 11.57 12.99
CA GLU A 25 5.82 11.35 14.21
C GLU A 25 4.96 11.31 15.47
N ARG A 26 3.81 12.00 15.46
CA ARG A 26 2.87 12.05 16.59
C ARG A 26 1.71 11.07 16.43
N VAL A 27 1.32 10.78 15.18
CA VAL A 27 0.06 10.07 14.88
C VAL A 27 0.30 8.62 14.44
N ALA A 28 1.40 8.34 13.75
CA ALA A 28 1.70 6.99 13.28
C ALA A 28 2.36 6.16 14.37
N SER A 29 1.99 4.87 14.45
CA SER A 29 2.57 3.93 15.40
C SER A 29 4.00 3.55 14.99
N VAL A 30 4.92 3.58 15.96
CA VAL A 30 6.32 3.12 15.79
C VAL A 30 6.52 1.65 16.14
N MET A 31 5.45 0.94 16.50
CA MET A 31 5.50 -0.46 16.90
C MET A 31 5.93 -1.35 15.73
N HIS A 32 6.96 -2.17 15.94
CA HIS A 32 7.34 -3.18 14.96
C HIS A 32 6.22 -4.21 14.78
N ARG A 33 5.77 -4.42 13.53
CA ARG A 33 4.65 -5.29 13.19
C ARG A 33 5.15 -6.57 12.52
N GLN A 34 5.69 -7.51 13.31
CA GLN A 34 6.32 -8.73 12.79
C GLN A 34 5.38 -9.57 11.88
N ASP A 35 4.13 -9.78 12.30
CA ASP A 35 3.15 -10.53 11.49
C ASP A 35 2.91 -9.89 10.11
N THR A 36 2.94 -8.56 10.05
CA THR A 36 2.80 -7.81 8.79
C THR A 36 4.01 -8.05 7.90
N VAL A 37 5.23 -8.04 8.46
CA VAL A 37 6.46 -8.34 7.71
C VAL A 37 6.42 -9.74 7.12
N ASP A 38 5.97 -10.73 7.89
CA ASP A 38 5.94 -12.13 7.41
C ASP A 38 4.85 -12.37 6.37
N CYS A 39 3.69 -11.72 6.50
CA CYS A 39 2.68 -11.72 5.45
C CYS A 39 3.18 -11.04 4.17
N LEU A 40 3.94 -9.94 4.30
CA LEU A 40 4.48 -9.20 3.17
C LEU A 40 5.54 -10.00 2.40
N LYS A 41 6.38 -10.79 3.09
CA LYS A 41 7.32 -11.73 2.44
C LYS A 41 6.58 -12.73 1.55
N LYS A 42 5.55 -13.37 2.09
CA LYS A 42 4.71 -14.34 1.34
C LYS A 42 4.02 -13.68 0.14
N PHE A 43 3.49 -12.46 0.32
CA PHE A 43 2.87 -11.69 -0.76
C PHE A 43 3.85 -11.38 -1.89
N ASN A 44 5.05 -10.89 -1.55
CA ASN A 44 6.07 -10.55 -2.53
C ASN A 44 6.56 -11.76 -3.33
N ALA A 45 6.71 -12.93 -2.69
CA ALA A 45 7.05 -14.17 -3.39
C ALA A 45 5.99 -14.55 -4.44
N ARG A 46 4.70 -14.56 -4.05
CA ARG A 46 3.59 -14.83 -4.98
C ARG A 46 3.54 -13.84 -6.14
N ARG A 47 3.74 -12.55 -5.86
CA ARG A 47 3.72 -11.50 -6.88
C ARG A 47 4.86 -11.66 -7.89
N LYS A 48 6.09 -11.94 -7.43
CA LYS A 48 7.24 -12.18 -8.33
C LYS A 48 6.98 -13.33 -9.30
N LEU A 49 6.47 -14.45 -8.79
CA LEU A 49 6.11 -15.59 -9.64
C LEU A 49 5.04 -15.20 -10.67
N LYS A 50 3.97 -14.53 -10.24
CA LYS A 50 2.89 -14.11 -11.15
C LYS A 50 3.38 -13.14 -12.24
N VAL A 51 4.21 -12.16 -11.88
CA VAL A 51 4.77 -11.19 -12.84
C VAL A 51 5.65 -11.89 -13.87
N PHE A 52 6.53 -12.79 -13.41
CA PHE A 52 7.38 -13.58 -14.29
C PHE A 52 6.57 -14.42 -15.29
N LEU A 53 5.52 -15.11 -14.83
CA LEU A 53 4.65 -15.88 -15.71
C LEU A 53 3.91 -14.97 -16.71
N PHE A 54 3.38 -13.82 -16.26
CA PHE A 54 2.71 -12.89 -17.17
C PHE A 54 3.65 -12.37 -18.27
N GLU A 55 4.89 -12.04 -17.92
CA GLU A 55 5.89 -11.58 -18.89
C GLU A 55 6.25 -12.65 -19.92
N ILE A 56 6.24 -13.93 -19.55
CA ILE A 56 6.51 -15.06 -20.47
C ILE A 56 5.33 -15.35 -21.40
N TYR A 57 4.10 -15.26 -20.90
CA TYR A 57 2.91 -15.75 -21.63
C TYR A 57 2.08 -14.65 -22.29
N CYS A 58 2.23 -13.39 -21.89
CA CYS A 58 1.39 -12.28 -22.35
C CYS A 58 2.17 -11.16 -23.04
N ASN A 59 3.49 -11.29 -23.15
CA ASN A 59 4.38 -10.38 -23.90
C ASN A 59 5.06 -11.18 -25.01
#